data_AF-A0A952SPI8-F1
#
_entry.id   AF-A0A952SPI8-F1
#
_cell.length_a   1.000
_cell.length_b   1.000
_cell.length_c   1.000
_cell.angle_alpha   90.00
_cell.angle_beta   90.00
_cell.angle_gamma   90.00
#
_symmetry.space_group_name_H-M   'P 1'
#
loop_
_entity.id
_entity.type
_entity.pdbx_description
1 polymer ?
#
loop_
_entity_poly.entity_id
_entity_poly.type
_entity_poly.pdbx_seq_one_letter_code
_entity_poly.pdbx_strand_id
1 'polypeptide(L)'
;MMQERQKVIVTGLVVLLAVLTLGFFMHRGPRFAGSLMGGVLGVSAAALMLVPLAYLIVKRVPWLKRRVTPRVSMRSLLSVHIYSGVLAPILAILHTGHKFQSPLGIALTLMMLIVVFSGYVGRYLLGQLSTDLRTKRADLARLRQAYDLLPNEIAADPSAQAILRAQSTLGGRIASFFLTRGSPATATPATRALRLAESISDLELAIRTHATAKDLFRRWLVSHIIIAIILYLLLFIHIWSAWYFGIRWLP
;
A
#
# COMPACT_ATOMS: atom_id res chain seq x y z
N MET A 1 10.55 2.85 -11.23
CA MET A 1 10.13 2.20 -12.50
C MET A 1 9.11 1.06 -12.35
N MET A 2 9.40 -0.14 -11.80
CA MET A 2 8.41 -1.25 -11.83
C MET A 2 7.13 -0.99 -11.01
N GLN A 3 7.23 -0.37 -9.82
CA GLN A 3 6.06 -0.08 -8.98
C GLN A 3 5.19 1.06 -9.56
N GLU A 4 5.80 2.03 -10.23
CA GLU A 4 5.08 3.11 -10.90
C GLU A 4 4.29 2.57 -12.10
N ARG A 5 4.90 1.69 -12.92
CA ARG A 5 4.20 1.00 -14.00
C ARG A 5 3.02 0.18 -13.47
N GLN A 6 3.20 -0.57 -12.38
CA GLN A 6 2.12 -1.33 -11.76
C GLN A 6 0.98 -0.41 -11.29
N LYS A 7 1.28 0.74 -10.67
CA LYS A 7 0.25 1.71 -10.26
C LYS A 7 -0.55 2.20 -11.46
N VAL A 8 0.12 2.65 -12.52
CA VAL A 8 -0.55 3.15 -13.74
C VAL A 8 -1.44 2.08 -14.36
N ILE A 9 -0.95 0.85 -14.52
CA ILE A 9 -1.72 -0.27 -15.09
C ILE A 9 -2.97 -0.55 -14.24
N VAL A 10 -2.80 -0.67 -12.92
CA VAL A 10 -3.92 -0.98 -12.02
C VAL A 10 -4.93 0.17 -11.97
N THR A 11 -4.48 1.42 -11.95
CA THR A 11 -5.38 2.58 -12.06
C THR A 11 -6.15 2.55 -13.38
N GLY A 12 -5.48 2.26 -14.50
CA GLY A 12 -6.13 2.11 -15.81
C GLY A 12 -7.18 0.99 -15.82
N LEU A 13 -6.88 -0.17 -15.22
CA LEU A 13 -7.84 -1.27 -15.08
C LEU A 13 -9.03 -0.93 -14.18
N VAL A 14 -8.81 -0.20 -13.08
CA VAL A 14 -9.90 0.25 -12.19
C VAL A 14 -10.78 1.30 -12.89
N VAL A 15 -10.18 2.21 -13.65
CA VAL A 15 -10.92 3.16 -14.49
C VAL A 15 -11.72 2.43 -15.56
N LEU A 16 -11.11 1.46 -16.25
CA LEU A 16 -11.80 0.61 -17.22
C LEU A 16 -12.98 -0.12 -16.56
N LEU A 17 -12.79 -0.71 -15.38
CA LEU A 17 -13.86 -1.36 -14.62
C LEU A 17 -14.99 -0.38 -14.31
N ALA A 18 -14.67 0.84 -13.87
CA ALA A 18 -15.66 1.88 -13.60
C ALA A 18 -16.43 2.27 -14.87
N VAL A 19 -15.73 2.49 -15.99
CA VAL A 19 -16.34 2.80 -17.29
C VAL A 19 -17.25 1.66 -17.77
N LEU A 20 -16.81 0.40 -17.67
CA LEU A 20 -17.62 -0.77 -18.04
C LEU A 20 -18.85 -0.91 -17.14
N THR A 21 -18.73 -0.56 -15.86
CA THR A 21 -19.86 -0.51 -14.92
C THR A 21 -20.84 0.58 -15.33
N LEU A 22 -20.36 1.78 -15.68
CA LEU A 22 -21.21 2.87 -16.16
C LEU A 22 -21.84 2.56 -17.53
N GLY A 23 -21.17 1.80 -18.38
CA GLY A 23 -21.67 1.35 -19.68
C GLY A 23 -23.00 0.60 -19.59
N PHE A 24 -23.30 -0.01 -18.44
CA PHE A 24 -24.62 -0.57 -18.11
C PHE A 24 -25.78 0.41 -18.35
N PHE A 25 -25.59 1.68 -18.02
CA PHE A 25 -26.64 2.69 -18.12
C PHE A 25 -26.92 3.08 -19.57
N MET A 26 -25.98 2.84 -20.50
CA MET A 26 -26.09 3.25 -21.89
C MET A 26 -26.48 2.11 -22.84
N HIS A 27 -26.10 0.85 -22.57
CA HIS A 27 -26.37 -0.28 -23.47
C HIS A 27 -26.76 -1.56 -22.70
N ARG A 28 -27.84 -2.22 -23.13
CA ARG A 28 -28.24 -3.56 -22.65
C ARG A 28 -28.38 -4.51 -23.84
N GLY A 29 -27.49 -5.50 -23.93
CA GLY A 29 -27.53 -6.51 -24.99
C GLY A 29 -28.61 -7.59 -24.73
N PRO A 30 -29.54 -7.86 -25.67
CA PRO A 30 -30.68 -8.75 -25.40
C PRO A 30 -30.31 -10.25 -25.24
N ARG A 31 -29.13 -10.73 -25.69
CA ARG A 31 -28.84 -12.18 -25.77
C ARG A 31 -27.55 -12.68 -25.09
N PHE A 32 -26.80 -11.84 -24.37
CA PHE A 32 -25.45 -12.24 -23.92
C PHE A 32 -25.44 -13.12 -22.65
N ALA A 33 -26.22 -12.78 -21.64
CA ALA A 33 -26.29 -13.54 -20.39
C ALA A 33 -27.01 -14.89 -20.61
N GLY A 34 -26.33 -16.01 -20.30
CA GLY A 34 -26.83 -17.37 -20.51
C GLY A 34 -26.38 -18.05 -21.81
N SER A 35 -25.55 -17.39 -22.62
CA SER A 35 -24.87 -18.01 -23.77
C SER A 35 -23.62 -18.78 -23.34
N LEU A 36 -23.10 -19.67 -24.21
CA LEU A 36 -21.82 -20.36 -24.02
C LEU A 36 -20.68 -19.38 -23.70
N MET A 37 -20.60 -18.27 -24.45
CA MET A 37 -19.60 -17.21 -24.24
C MET A 37 -19.77 -16.53 -22.88
N GLY A 38 -21.01 -16.23 -22.49
CA GLY A 38 -21.32 -15.75 -21.14
C GLY A 38 -20.82 -16.74 -20.08
N GLY A 39 -21.15 -18.02 -20.22
CA GLY A 39 -20.71 -19.08 -19.31
C GLY A 39 -19.19 -19.14 -19.13
N VAL A 40 -18.43 -19.16 -20.24
CA VAL A 40 -16.95 -19.16 -20.21
C VAL A 40 -16.39 -17.94 -19.49
N LEU A 41 -16.95 -16.75 -19.73
CA LEU A 41 -16.54 -15.53 -19.02
C LEU A 41 -16.83 -15.62 -17.52
N GLY A 42 -17.98 -16.18 -17.14
CA GLY A 42 -18.37 -16.37 -15.73
C GLY A 42 -17.44 -17.34 -15.01
N VAL A 43 -17.13 -18.48 -15.63
CA VAL A 43 -16.18 -19.46 -15.10
C VAL A 43 -14.78 -18.86 -14.98
N SER A 44 -14.32 -18.12 -16.00
CA SER A 44 -13.02 -17.45 -15.98
C SER A 44 -12.94 -16.38 -14.89
N ALA A 45 -14.01 -15.59 -14.73
CA ALA A 45 -14.12 -14.59 -13.68
C ALA A 45 -14.08 -15.24 -12.28
N ALA A 46 -14.85 -16.31 -12.07
CA ALA A 46 -14.87 -17.05 -10.81
C ALA A 46 -13.50 -17.66 -10.50
N ALA A 47 -12.84 -18.28 -11.50
CA ALA A 47 -11.51 -18.84 -11.35
C ALA A 47 -10.47 -17.77 -10.96
N LEU A 48 -10.46 -16.61 -11.63
CA LEU A 48 -9.60 -15.50 -11.25
C LEU A 48 -9.95 -14.95 -9.87
N MET A 49 -11.22 -14.97 -9.45
CA MET A 49 -11.65 -14.54 -8.12
C MET A 49 -11.13 -15.48 -7.01
N LEU A 50 -10.79 -16.75 -7.31
CA LEU A 50 -10.17 -17.65 -6.34
C LEU A 50 -8.68 -17.34 -6.10
N VAL A 51 -8.00 -16.67 -7.02
CA VAL A 51 -6.57 -16.35 -6.90
C VAL A 51 -6.28 -15.41 -5.70
N PRO A 52 -7.04 -14.32 -5.47
CA PRO A 52 -6.90 -13.50 -4.27
C PRO A 52 -7.11 -14.29 -2.96
N LEU A 53 -8.03 -15.26 -2.96
CA LEU A 53 -8.28 -16.15 -1.82
C LEU A 53 -7.08 -17.08 -1.58
N ALA A 54 -6.54 -17.67 -2.66
CA ALA A 54 -5.35 -18.51 -2.59
C ALA A 54 -4.15 -17.73 -2.00
N TYR A 55 -3.98 -16.46 -2.35
CA TYR A 55 -2.97 -15.59 -1.72
C TYR A 55 -3.17 -15.48 -0.19
N LEU A 56 -4.40 -15.29 0.30
CA LEU A 56 -4.68 -15.26 1.74
C LEU A 56 -4.29 -16.58 2.43
N ILE A 57 -4.62 -17.71 1.80
CA ILE A 57 -4.30 -19.05 2.32
C ILE A 57 -2.78 -19.24 2.38
N VAL A 58 -2.05 -18.96 1.29
CA VAL A 58 -0.57 -19.03 1.25
C VAL A 58 0.05 -18.13 2.31
N LYS A 59 -0.50 -16.93 2.50
CA LYS A 59 0.00 -15.97 3.48
C LYS A 59 -0.20 -16.43 4.92
N ARG A 60 -1.31 -17.11 5.24
CA ARG A 60 -1.64 -17.53 6.62
C ARG A 60 -1.17 -18.93 6.98
N VAL A 61 -1.06 -19.86 6.03
CA VAL A 61 -0.68 -21.26 6.30
C VAL A 61 0.85 -21.42 6.17
N PRO A 62 1.61 -21.64 7.26
CA PRO A 62 3.08 -21.66 7.23
C PRO A 62 3.65 -22.76 6.33
N TRP A 63 3.00 -23.92 6.26
CA TRP A 63 3.41 -25.03 5.39
C TRP A 63 3.31 -24.65 3.91
N LEU A 64 2.19 -24.05 3.50
CA LEU A 64 1.98 -23.65 2.10
C LEU A 64 2.93 -22.52 1.71
N LYS A 65 3.14 -21.55 2.61
CA LYS A 65 4.15 -20.50 2.45
C LYS A 65 5.52 -21.11 2.16
N ARG A 66 6.01 -22.05 2.99
CA ARG A 66 7.32 -22.69 2.78
C ARG A 66 7.44 -23.40 1.43
N ARG A 67 6.35 -23.95 0.88
CA ARG A 67 6.35 -24.61 -0.44
C ARG A 67 6.27 -23.64 -1.62
N VAL A 68 5.55 -22.54 -1.50
CA VAL A 68 5.30 -21.60 -2.61
C VAL A 68 6.40 -20.55 -2.72
N THR A 69 6.89 -20.03 -1.59
CA THR A 69 7.86 -18.92 -1.59
C THR A 69 9.20 -19.22 -2.28
N PRO A 70 9.70 -20.47 -2.36
CA PRO A 70 10.88 -20.81 -3.17
C PRO A 70 10.68 -20.60 -4.67
N ARG A 71 9.44 -20.73 -5.18
CA ARG A 71 9.11 -20.58 -6.61
C ARG A 71 8.61 -19.19 -6.96
N VAL A 72 7.85 -18.57 -6.05
CA VAL A 72 7.19 -17.28 -6.29
C VAL A 72 7.37 -16.38 -5.07
N SER A 73 7.99 -15.22 -5.25
CA SER A 73 8.19 -14.27 -4.16
C SER A 73 6.86 -13.73 -3.60
N MET A 74 6.82 -13.38 -2.31
CA MET A 74 5.64 -12.75 -1.69
C MET A 74 5.21 -11.45 -2.40
N ARG A 75 6.17 -10.72 -2.98
CA ARG A 75 5.88 -9.52 -3.78
C ARG A 75 5.11 -9.89 -5.05
N SER A 76 5.52 -10.95 -5.75
CA SER A 76 4.85 -11.43 -6.95
C SER A 76 3.45 -11.96 -6.64
N LEU A 77 3.29 -12.74 -5.56
CA LEU A 77 1.97 -13.22 -5.13
C LEU A 77 1.00 -12.07 -4.82
N LEU A 78 1.49 -10.99 -4.19
CA LEU A 78 0.69 -9.79 -3.96
C LEU A 78 0.33 -9.08 -5.27
N SER A 79 1.25 -8.99 -6.23
CA SER A 79 0.94 -8.44 -7.55
C SER A 79 -0.12 -9.27 -8.27
N VAL A 80 0.00 -10.60 -8.23
CA VAL A 80 -0.99 -11.52 -8.79
C VAL A 80 -2.36 -11.31 -8.12
N HIS A 81 -2.43 -11.24 -6.79
CA HIS A 81 -3.65 -10.92 -6.04
C HIS A 81 -4.30 -9.61 -6.51
N ILE A 82 -3.51 -8.55 -6.72
CA ILE A 82 -4.03 -7.25 -7.19
C ILE A 82 -4.56 -7.38 -8.63
N TYR A 83 -3.79 -7.95 -9.55
CA TYR A 83 -4.21 -8.07 -10.95
C TYR A 83 -5.43 -8.97 -11.11
N SER A 84 -5.43 -10.15 -10.49
CA SER A 84 -6.58 -11.06 -10.54
C SER A 84 -7.81 -10.45 -9.85
N GLY A 85 -7.60 -9.70 -8.76
CA GLY A 85 -8.67 -9.01 -8.03
C GLY A 85 -9.36 -7.89 -8.81
N VAL A 86 -8.72 -7.32 -9.84
CA VAL A 86 -9.34 -6.31 -10.72
C VAL A 86 -9.82 -6.94 -12.04
N LEU A 87 -9.08 -7.90 -12.60
CA LEU A 87 -9.47 -8.59 -13.84
C LEU A 87 -10.70 -9.47 -13.66
N ALA A 88 -10.85 -10.19 -12.54
CA ALA A 88 -12.03 -11.00 -12.27
C ALA A 88 -13.33 -10.17 -12.34
N PRO A 89 -13.42 -8.99 -11.70
CA PRO A 89 -14.56 -8.08 -11.83
C PRO A 89 -14.87 -7.60 -13.24
N ILE A 90 -13.84 -7.32 -14.05
CA ILE A 90 -14.03 -6.90 -15.44
C ILE A 90 -14.73 -8.04 -16.22
N LEU A 91 -14.24 -9.27 -16.08
CA LEU A 91 -14.86 -10.44 -16.70
C LEU A 91 -16.25 -10.73 -16.14
N ALA A 92 -16.46 -10.54 -14.83
CA ALA A 92 -17.75 -10.75 -14.19
C ALA A 92 -18.82 -9.77 -14.70
N ILE A 93 -18.48 -8.49 -14.88
CA ILE A 93 -19.41 -7.51 -15.49
C ILE A 93 -19.72 -7.89 -16.93
N LEU A 94 -18.72 -8.33 -17.71
CA LEU A 94 -18.94 -8.78 -19.07
C LEU A 94 -19.82 -10.04 -19.13
N HIS A 95 -19.65 -10.96 -18.18
CA HIS A 95 -20.47 -12.18 -18.02
C HIS A 95 -21.96 -11.86 -17.84
N THR A 96 -22.30 -10.83 -17.06
CA THR A 96 -23.72 -10.46 -16.86
C THR A 96 -24.35 -9.87 -18.12
N GLY A 97 -23.56 -9.48 -19.13
CA GLY A 97 -24.06 -8.82 -20.34
C GLY A 97 -24.90 -7.58 -20.03
N HIS A 98 -24.58 -6.91 -18.91
CA HIS A 98 -25.34 -5.77 -18.40
C HIS A 98 -26.81 -6.11 -18.08
N LYS A 99 -27.10 -7.35 -17.66
CA LYS A 99 -28.42 -7.77 -17.13
C LYS A 99 -28.35 -8.01 -15.62
N PHE A 100 -28.96 -7.10 -14.85
CA PHE A 100 -29.06 -7.20 -13.39
C PHE A 100 -30.51 -7.43 -12.96
N GLN A 101 -31.05 -8.62 -13.23
CA GLN A 101 -32.43 -8.96 -12.87
C GLN A 101 -32.54 -9.73 -11.54
N SER A 102 -31.42 -10.24 -11.02
CA SER A 102 -31.40 -10.96 -9.75
C SER A 102 -30.84 -10.06 -8.63
N PRO A 103 -31.53 -9.97 -7.46
CA PRO A 103 -30.99 -9.29 -6.28
C PRO A 103 -29.61 -9.81 -5.88
N LEU A 104 -29.38 -11.12 -6.02
CA LEU A 104 -28.08 -11.75 -5.72
C LEU A 104 -26.98 -11.26 -6.66
N GLY A 105 -27.27 -11.13 -7.96
CA GLY A 105 -26.31 -10.61 -8.94
C GLY A 105 -25.98 -9.13 -8.72
N ILE A 106 -26.97 -8.32 -8.33
CA ILE A 106 -26.76 -6.91 -7.96
C ILE A 106 -25.87 -6.82 -6.72
N ALA A 107 -26.21 -7.56 -5.66
CA ALA A 107 -25.44 -7.56 -4.41
C ALA A 107 -24.01 -8.03 -4.64
N LEU A 108 -23.81 -9.10 -5.42
CA LEU A 108 -22.48 -9.61 -5.77
C LEU A 108 -21.66 -8.58 -6.54
N THR A 109 -22.27 -7.89 -7.52
CA THR A 109 -21.60 -6.86 -8.32
C THR A 109 -21.21 -5.66 -7.45
N LEU A 110 -22.12 -5.16 -6.61
CA LEU A 110 -21.84 -4.05 -5.71
C LEU A 110 -20.73 -4.41 -4.72
N MET A 111 -20.81 -5.58 -4.10
CA MET A 111 -19.79 -6.06 -3.16
C MET A 111 -18.42 -6.18 -3.83
N MET A 112 -18.39 -6.69 -5.06
CA MET A 112 -17.17 -6.82 -5.85
C MET A 112 -16.53 -5.46 -6.14
N LEU A 113 -17.33 -4.45 -6.53
CA LEU A 113 -16.84 -3.08 -6.74
C LEU A 113 -16.30 -2.46 -5.44
N ILE A 114 -17.01 -2.65 -4.32
CA ILE A 114 -16.57 -2.19 -3.00
C ILE A 114 -15.23 -2.84 -2.62
N VAL A 115 -15.07 -4.14 -2.83
CA VAL A 115 -13.81 -4.86 -2.55
C VAL A 115 -12.66 -4.33 -3.40
N VAL A 116 -12.86 -4.17 -4.72
CA VAL A 116 -11.81 -3.62 -5.60
C VAL A 116 -11.42 -2.21 -5.20
N PHE A 117 -12.40 -1.32 -5.01
CA PHE A 117 -12.14 0.06 -4.63
C PHE A 117 -11.44 0.12 -3.27
N SER A 118 -11.92 -0.65 -2.29
CA SER A 118 -11.30 -0.76 -0.97
C SER A 118 -9.85 -1.25 -1.04
N GLY A 119 -9.58 -2.27 -1.87
CA GLY A 119 -8.25 -2.81 -2.11
C GLY A 119 -7.31 -1.79 -2.76
N TYR A 120 -7.80 -1.07 -3.77
CA TYR A 120 -7.06 0.00 -4.44
C TYR A 120 -6.67 1.13 -3.46
N VAL A 121 -7.62 1.66 -2.69
CA VAL A 121 -7.37 2.69 -1.68
C VAL A 121 -6.40 2.19 -0.61
N GLY A 122 -6.58 0.97 -0.10
CA GLY A 122 -5.68 0.39 0.90
C GLY A 122 -4.24 0.22 0.41
N ARG A 123 -4.06 -0.22 -0.83
CA ARG A 123 -2.74 -0.45 -1.42
C ARG A 123 -2.02 0.85 -1.76
N TYR A 124 -2.70 1.79 -2.42
CA TYR A 124 -2.05 2.96 -3.01
C TYR A 124 -2.14 4.21 -2.17
N LEU A 125 -3.23 4.46 -1.44
CA LEU A 125 -3.30 5.62 -0.55
C LEU A 125 -2.67 5.29 0.81
N LEU A 126 -3.25 4.36 1.56
CA LEU A 126 -2.80 4.08 2.92
C LEU A 126 -1.42 3.40 2.95
N GLY A 127 -1.10 2.59 1.94
CA GLY A 127 0.21 1.95 1.79
C GLY A 127 1.35 2.96 1.58
N GLN A 128 1.12 4.04 0.82
CA GLN A 128 2.11 5.11 0.64
C GLN A 128 2.33 5.85 1.96
N LEU A 129 1.25 6.21 2.65
CA LEU A 129 1.33 6.88 3.95
C LEU A 129 2.13 6.05 4.98
N SER A 130 1.88 4.73 5.05
CA SER A 130 2.66 3.87 5.95
C SER A 130 4.13 3.75 5.55
N THR A 131 4.47 3.90 4.26
CA THR A 131 5.85 3.82 3.77
C THR A 131 6.59 5.10 4.07
N ASP A 132 5.97 6.26 3.79
CA ASP A 132 6.49 7.58 4.13
C ASP A 132 6.87 7.68 5.62
N LEU A 133 5.97 7.23 6.51
CA LEU A 133 6.24 7.22 7.94
C LEU A 133 7.35 6.28 8.37
N ARG A 134 7.53 5.16 7.65
CA ARG A 134 8.65 4.25 7.92
C ARG A 134 9.97 4.91 7.52
N THR A 135 10.01 5.61 6.39
CA THR A 135 11.18 6.36 5.93
C THR A 135 11.54 7.46 6.93
N LYS A 136 10.58 8.31 7.33
CA LYS A 136 10.80 9.34 8.34
C LYS A 136 11.35 8.78 9.66
N ARG A 137 10.81 7.65 10.15
CA ARG A 137 11.34 6.99 11.36
C ARG A 137 12.77 6.47 11.18
N ALA A 138 13.08 5.93 10.00
CA ALA A 138 14.43 5.46 9.70
C ALA A 138 15.42 6.63 9.63
N ASP A 139 15.01 7.75 9.06
CA ASP A 139 15.84 8.96 8.98
C ASP A 139 16.06 9.56 10.38
N LEU A 140 15.02 9.65 11.21
CA LEU A 140 15.14 10.06 12.61
C LEU A 140 16.16 9.18 13.37
N ALA A 141 16.11 7.86 13.16
CA ALA A 141 17.06 6.95 13.79
C ALA A 141 18.51 7.22 13.35
N ARG A 142 18.74 7.54 12.07
CA ARG A 142 20.07 7.93 11.56
C ARG A 142 20.53 9.26 12.14
N LEU A 143 19.66 10.27 12.22
CA LEU A 143 20.00 11.57 12.79
C LEU A 143 20.36 11.46 14.27
N ARG A 144 19.60 10.68 15.06
CA ARG A 144 19.93 10.40 16.46
C ARG A 144 21.28 9.71 16.59
N GLN A 145 21.54 8.70 15.76
CA GLN A 145 22.85 8.04 15.75
C GLN A 145 23.99 9.02 15.41
N ALA A 146 23.81 9.93 14.45
CA ALA A 146 24.79 10.95 14.12
C ALA A 146 25.01 11.95 15.28
N TYR A 147 23.94 12.33 15.97
CA TYR A 147 24.02 13.17 17.16
C TYR A 147 24.77 12.49 18.31
N ASP A 148 24.53 11.21 18.56
CA ASP A 148 25.19 10.43 19.60
C ASP A 148 26.69 10.20 19.32
N LEU A 149 27.10 10.18 18.05
CA LEU A 149 28.51 10.07 17.63
C LEU A 149 29.26 11.40 17.66
N LEU A 150 28.54 12.53 17.64
CA LEU A 150 29.12 13.87 17.56
C LEU A 150 30.14 14.16 18.68
N PRO A 151 29.93 13.79 19.97
CA PRO A 151 30.92 13.98 21.02
C PRO A 151 32.24 13.25 20.74
N ASN A 152 32.17 12.05 20.15
CA ASN A 152 33.35 11.26 19.81
C ASN A 152 34.10 11.85 18.61
N GLU A 153 33.39 12.38 17.61
CA GLU A 153 34.00 13.11 16.48
C GLU A 153 34.71 14.38 16.95
N ILE A 154 34.07 15.14 17.84
CA ILE A 154 34.65 16.32 18.48
C ILE A 154 35.89 15.96 19.31
N ALA A 155 35.85 14.84 20.01
CA ALA A 155 37.00 14.33 20.76
C ALA A 155 38.12 13.82 19.84
N ALA A 156 37.82 13.35 18.63
CA ALA A 156 38.82 12.89 17.67
C ALA A 156 39.49 14.04 16.90
N ASP A 157 38.84 15.20 16.78
CA ASP A 157 39.36 16.37 16.04
C ASP A 157 40.18 17.31 16.97
N PRO A 158 41.52 17.39 16.81
CA PRO A 158 42.37 18.23 17.64
C PRO A 158 42.05 19.73 17.53
N SER A 159 41.56 20.17 16.36
CA SER A 159 41.21 21.57 16.10
C SER A 159 39.89 21.96 16.78
N ALA A 160 38.90 21.06 16.78
CA ALA A 160 37.64 21.23 17.50
C ALA A 160 37.85 21.27 19.01
N GLN A 161 38.73 20.42 19.55
CA GLN A 161 39.11 20.45 20.96
C GLN A 161 39.82 21.75 21.35
N ALA A 162 40.71 22.28 20.50
CA ALA A 162 41.41 23.54 20.76
C ALA A 162 40.43 24.72 20.86
N ILE A 163 39.41 24.77 19.99
CA ILE A 163 38.33 25.77 20.03
C ILE A 163 37.49 25.63 21.31
N LEU A 164 37.12 24.41 21.71
CA LEU A 164 36.35 24.18 22.94
C LEU A 164 37.13 24.54 24.21
N ARG A 165 38.44 24.23 24.27
CA ARG A 165 39.32 24.64 25.36
C ARG A 165 39.53 26.16 25.40
N ALA A 166 39.66 26.82 24.25
CA ALA A 166 39.73 28.28 24.20
C ALA A 166 38.43 28.94 24.69
N GLN A 167 37.28 28.30 24.50
CA GLN A 167 35.97 28.83 24.90
C GLN A 167 35.53 28.43 26.33
N SER A 168 36.32 27.62 27.04
CA SER A 168 36.00 27.15 28.39
C SER A 168 36.25 28.22 29.48
N THR A 169 37.03 29.25 29.17
CA THR A 169 37.32 30.36 30.08
C THR A 169 36.66 31.65 29.60
N LEU A 170 36.30 32.53 30.56
CA LEU A 170 35.66 33.81 30.24
C LEU A 170 36.54 34.69 29.33
N GLY A 171 37.85 34.74 29.60
CA GLY A 171 38.82 35.48 28.79
C GLY A 171 39.03 34.87 27.40
N GLY A 172 39.05 33.55 27.29
CA GLY A 172 39.20 32.87 26.00
C GLY A 172 37.95 32.97 25.10
N ARG A 173 36.75 33.14 25.69
CA ARG A 173 35.53 33.50 24.94
C ARG A 173 35.63 34.88 24.28
N ILE A 174 36.16 35.86 25.01
CA ILE A 174 36.35 37.23 24.51
C ILE A 174 37.44 37.21 23.41
N ALA A 175 38.57 36.55 23.65
CA ALA A 175 39.65 36.42 22.67
C ALA A 175 39.22 35.71 21.37
N SER A 176 38.49 34.60 21.49
CA SER A 176 37.99 33.86 20.33
C SER A 176 36.96 34.65 19.52
N PHE A 177 36.14 35.50 20.16
CA PHE A 177 35.21 36.41 19.47
C PHE A 177 35.94 37.44 18.58
N PHE A 178 37.09 37.96 19.02
CA PHE A 178 37.91 38.87 18.21
C PHE A 178 38.68 38.14 17.09
N LEU A 179 39.18 36.92 17.36
CA LEU A 179 39.95 36.12 16.41
C LEU A 179 39.09 35.50 15.29
N THR A 180 37.84 35.12 15.57
CA THR A 180 36.95 34.46 14.60
C THR A 180 36.24 35.42 13.64
N ARG A 181 36.40 36.74 13.82
CA ARG A 181 35.82 37.77 12.94
C ARG A 181 36.37 37.74 11.49
N GLY A 182 37.48 37.02 11.25
CA GLY A 182 38.18 36.99 9.95
C GLY A 182 38.21 35.65 9.20
N SER A 183 37.68 34.55 9.74
CA SER A 183 37.75 33.22 9.09
C SER A 183 36.39 32.74 8.59
N PRO A 184 36.29 32.26 7.33
CA PRO A 184 35.03 31.76 6.78
C PRO A 184 34.61 30.48 7.52
N ALA A 185 33.47 30.59 8.20
CA ALA A 185 32.59 29.56 8.75
C ALA A 185 32.96 28.08 8.46
N THR A 186 33.97 27.52 9.12
CA THR A 186 33.95 26.10 9.47
C THR A 186 32.90 25.93 10.56
N ALA A 187 31.80 25.24 10.25
CA ALA A 187 30.70 25.01 11.17
C ALA A 187 31.24 24.53 12.52
N THR A 188 31.13 25.38 13.54
CA THR A 188 31.60 25.02 14.89
C THR A 188 30.82 23.78 15.35
N PRO A 189 31.43 22.90 16.16
CA PRO A 189 30.75 21.71 16.68
C PRO A 189 29.37 21.99 17.30
N ALA A 190 29.24 23.14 17.97
CA ALA A 190 27.98 23.63 18.53
C ALA A 190 26.92 23.92 17.45
N THR A 191 27.28 24.54 16.31
CA THR A 191 26.33 24.77 15.21
C THR A 191 25.88 23.48 14.53
N ARG A 192 26.75 22.46 14.44
CA ARG A 192 26.36 21.13 13.97
C ARG A 192 25.41 20.43 14.94
N ALA A 193 25.68 20.48 16.24
CA ALA A 193 24.81 19.91 17.27
C ALA A 193 23.41 20.55 17.24
N LEU A 194 23.33 21.88 17.13
CA LEU A 194 22.06 22.60 17.03
C LEU A 194 21.27 22.21 15.78
N ARG A 195 21.92 22.13 14.60
CA ARG A 195 21.25 21.69 13.35
C ARG A 195 20.73 20.26 13.44
N LEU A 196 21.49 19.35 14.05
CA LEU A 196 21.05 17.98 14.27
C LEU A 196 19.86 17.93 15.25
N ALA A 197 19.92 18.68 16.34
CA ALA A 197 18.81 18.75 17.31
C ALA A 197 17.54 19.36 16.70
N GLU A 198 17.67 20.41 15.90
CA GLU A 198 16.56 21.05 15.16
C GLU A 198 15.92 20.05 14.19
N SER A 199 16.72 19.40 13.34
CA SER A 199 16.20 18.40 12.38
C SER A 199 15.62 17.15 13.05
N ILE A 200 16.13 16.71 14.20
CA ILE A 200 15.51 15.66 15.02
C ILE A 200 14.14 16.12 15.54
N SER A 201 14.05 17.35 16.08
CA SER A 201 12.80 17.93 16.59
C SER A 201 11.73 18.03 15.50
N ASP A 202 12.11 18.53 14.31
CA ASP A 202 11.22 18.65 13.16
C ASP A 202 10.69 17.28 12.70
N LEU A 203 11.57 16.28 12.62
CA LEU A 203 11.15 14.92 12.25
C LEU A 203 10.28 14.28 13.33
N GLU A 204 10.58 14.49 14.60
CA GLU A 204 9.74 14.02 15.71
C GLU A 204 8.35 14.63 15.65
N LEU A 205 8.26 15.93 15.43
CA LEU A 205 6.99 16.64 15.25
C LEU A 205 6.22 16.07 14.05
N ALA A 206 6.91 15.91 12.91
CA ALA A 206 6.33 15.33 11.71
C ALA A 206 5.96 13.84 11.84
N ILE A 207 6.51 13.10 12.80
CA ILE A 207 6.12 11.70 13.06
C ILE A 207 4.96 11.64 14.06
N ARG A 208 4.97 12.49 15.09
CA ARG A 208 3.94 12.55 16.15
C ARG A 208 2.57 12.85 15.57
N THR A 209 2.47 13.78 14.61
CA THR A 209 1.21 14.11 13.94
C THR A 209 0.63 12.95 13.11
N HIS A 210 1.44 11.95 12.76
CA HIS A 210 1.07 10.88 11.83
C HIS A 210 0.90 9.48 12.47
N ALA A 211 0.85 9.36 13.81
CA ALA A 211 0.66 8.08 14.49
C ALA A 211 -0.66 7.36 14.10
N THR A 212 -1.69 8.11 13.70
CA THR A 212 -3.02 7.63 13.29
C THR A 212 -2.99 6.75 12.04
N ALA A 213 -1.98 6.89 11.17
CA ALA A 213 -1.91 6.17 9.91
C ALA A 213 -1.76 4.65 10.07
N LYS A 214 -1.00 4.19 11.08
CA LYS A 214 -0.78 2.76 11.31
C LYS A 214 -2.05 2.06 11.79
N ASP A 215 -2.81 2.73 12.65
CA ASP A 215 -4.08 2.22 13.18
C ASP A 215 -5.18 2.28 12.13
N LEU A 216 -5.20 3.33 11.30
CA LEU A 216 -6.07 3.40 10.14
C LEU A 216 -5.78 2.24 9.17
N PHE A 217 -4.51 1.97 8.85
CA PHE A 217 -4.14 0.86 7.97
C PHE A 217 -4.55 -0.51 8.53
N ARG A 218 -4.36 -0.73 9.84
CA ARG A 218 -4.80 -1.97 10.50
C ARG A 218 -6.31 -2.15 10.42
N ARG A 219 -7.09 -1.12 10.79
CA ARG A 219 -8.56 -1.16 10.72
C ARG A 219 -9.05 -1.36 9.29
N TRP A 220 -8.47 -0.62 8.34
CA TRP A 220 -8.78 -0.75 6.92
C TRP A 220 -8.56 -2.17 6.40
N LEU A 221 -7.42 -2.78 6.74
CA LEU A 221 -7.12 -4.15 6.35
C LEU A 221 -8.15 -5.14 6.90
N VAL A 222 -8.57 -4.98 8.15
CA VAL A 222 -9.61 -5.82 8.75
C VAL A 222 -10.93 -5.62 8.02
N SER A 223 -11.36 -4.38 7.79
CA SER A 223 -12.58 -4.08 7.03
C SER A 223 -12.54 -4.68 5.63
N HIS A 224 -11.41 -4.56 4.91
CA HIS A 224 -11.22 -5.15 3.59
C HIS A 224 -11.35 -6.68 3.59
N ILE A 225 -10.82 -7.34 4.62
CA ILE A 225 -10.96 -8.79 4.77
C ILE A 225 -12.42 -9.18 5.02
N ILE A 226 -13.14 -8.42 5.86
CA ILE A 226 -14.56 -8.69 6.16
C ILE A 226 -15.41 -8.57 4.89
N ILE A 227 -15.27 -7.48 4.13
CA ILE A 227 -16.03 -7.33 2.87
C ILE A 227 -15.65 -8.41 1.85
N ALA A 228 -14.40 -8.85 1.80
CA ALA A 228 -13.98 -9.94 0.93
C ALA A 228 -14.61 -11.28 1.35
N ILE A 229 -14.74 -11.56 2.65
CA ILE A 229 -15.45 -12.76 3.13
C ILE A 229 -16.91 -12.73 2.68
N ILE A 230 -17.59 -11.59 2.82
CA ILE A 230 -18.97 -11.44 2.35
C ILE A 230 -19.06 -11.65 0.84
N LEU A 231 -18.12 -11.09 0.06
CA LEU A 231 -18.04 -11.32 -1.38
C LEU A 231 -17.97 -12.81 -1.73
N TYR A 232 -17.09 -13.58 -1.07
CA TYR A 232 -16.94 -15.00 -1.33
C TYR A 232 -18.17 -15.81 -0.92
N LEU A 233 -18.86 -15.42 0.15
CA LEU A 233 -20.13 -16.04 0.53
C LEU A 233 -21.20 -15.83 -0.54
N LEU A 234 -21.35 -14.58 -1.02
CA LEU A 234 -22.27 -14.27 -2.10
C LEU A 234 -21.90 -15.00 -3.41
N LEU A 235 -20.60 -15.08 -3.72
CA LEU A 235 -20.12 -15.83 -4.89
C LEU A 235 -20.46 -17.31 -4.78
N PHE A 236 -20.27 -17.92 -3.61
CA PHE A 236 -20.62 -19.30 -3.38
C PHE A 236 -22.11 -19.54 -3.58
N ILE A 237 -22.97 -18.70 -2.98
CA ILE A 237 -24.43 -18.77 -3.16
C ILE A 237 -24.80 -18.58 -4.63
N HIS A 238 -24.14 -17.68 -5.35
CA HIS A 238 -24.38 -17.45 -6.77
C HIS A 238 -24.06 -18.69 -7.62
N ILE A 239 -22.89 -19.29 -7.43
CA ILE A 239 -22.49 -20.52 -8.15
C ILE A 239 -23.42 -21.68 -7.78
N TRP A 240 -23.74 -21.83 -6.49
CA TRP A 240 -24.67 -22.86 -6.01
C TRP A 240 -26.05 -22.71 -6.64
N SER A 241 -26.59 -21.50 -6.69
CA SER A 241 -27.90 -21.24 -7.31
C SER A 241 -27.91 -21.58 -8.81
N ALA A 242 -26.82 -21.29 -9.53
CA ALA A 242 -26.70 -21.64 -10.94
C ALA A 242 -26.64 -23.16 -11.15
N TRP A 243 -26.07 -23.90 -10.20
CA TRP A 243 -26.05 -25.36 -10.24
C TRP A 243 -27.41 -25.97 -9.87
N TYR A 244 -28.03 -25.49 -8.79
CA TYR A 244 -29.32 -25.98 -8.29
C TYR A 244 -30.48 -25.75 -9.25
N PHE A 245 -30.58 -24.57 -9.87
CA PHE A 245 -31.63 -24.25 -10.84
C PHE A 245 -31.31 -24.71 -12.27
N GLY A 246 -30.23 -25.46 -12.47
CA GLY A 246 -29.78 -25.95 -13.76
C GLY A 246 -28.94 -24.92 -14.52
N ILE A 247 -27.82 -25.40 -15.05
CA ILE A 247 -26.92 -24.60 -15.89
C ILE A 247 -27.63 -24.31 -17.21
N ARG A 248 -28.15 -23.09 -17.36
CA ARG A 248 -28.98 -22.64 -18.51
C ARG A 248 -28.35 -22.75 -19.90
N TRP A 249 -27.08 -23.11 -20.00
CA TRP A 249 -26.30 -23.19 -21.25
C TRP A 249 -25.78 -24.61 -21.55
N LEU A 250 -26.05 -25.59 -20.69
CA LEU A 250 -25.91 -27.00 -21.02
C LEU A 250 -27.28 -27.48 -21.54
N PRO A 251 -27.32 -28.12 -22.72
CA PRO A 251 -28.55 -28.67 -23.29
C PRO A 251 -29.14 -29.80 -22.43
#